data_AF-A0A8T6SIS7-F1
#
_entry.id   AF-A0A8T6SIS7-F1
#
_cell.length_a   1.000
_cell.length_b   1.000
_cell.length_c   1.000
_cell.angle_alpha   90.00
_cell.angle_beta   90.00
_cell.angle_gamma   90.00
#
_symmetry.space_group_name_H-M   'P 1'
#
loop_
_entity.id
_entity.type
_entity.pdbx_description
1 polymer ?
#
loop_
_entity_poly.entity_id
_entity_poly.type
_entity_poly.pdbx_seq_one_letter_code
_entity_poly.pdbx_strand_id
1 'polypeptide(L)'
;MQPPASGKDVGVITDAGGPGIMAVDECELKGLSVEKFSEETIQRFEKLKKEGRLPKFATNFNPVDLTGSVTSEMFEIATEIVFQDPQIDGIILLGLHHTPALQEDFIDKVAE
;
A
#
# COMPACT_ATOMS: atom_id res chain seq x y z
N MET A 1 -15.82 -7.05 15.52
CA MET A 1 -15.73 -7.87 14.30
C MET A 1 -16.11 -6.98 13.12
N GLN A 2 -15.41 -7.12 11.98
CA GLN A 2 -15.75 -6.38 10.76
C GLN A 2 -16.98 -7.00 10.09
N PRO A 3 -17.79 -6.23 9.35
CA PRO A 3 -18.87 -6.80 8.53
C PRO A 3 -18.30 -7.65 7.38
N PRO A 4 -19.08 -8.58 6.82
CA PRO A 4 -18.70 -9.25 5.57
C PRO A 4 -18.49 -8.23 4.45
N ALA A 5 -17.47 -8.46 3.60
CA ALA A 5 -17.25 -7.67 2.40
C ALA A 5 -18.46 -7.80 1.44
N SER A 6 -18.77 -6.72 0.70
CA SER A 6 -19.87 -6.68 -0.27
C SER A 6 -19.59 -7.47 -1.56
N GLY A 7 -18.32 -7.80 -1.80
CA GLY A 7 -17.85 -8.48 -2.98
C GLY A 7 -16.42 -8.97 -2.83
N LYS A 8 -15.71 -9.10 -3.95
CA LYS A 8 -14.42 -9.80 -4.04
C LYS A 8 -13.24 -8.90 -4.40
N ASP A 9 -13.50 -7.62 -4.67
CA ASP A 9 -12.48 -6.69 -5.12
C ASP A 9 -11.76 -6.07 -3.91
N VAL A 10 -10.46 -6.35 -3.80
CA VAL A 10 -9.65 -6.01 -2.63
C VAL A 10 -8.67 -4.91 -2.96
N GLY A 11 -8.66 -3.87 -2.12
CA GLY A 11 -7.62 -2.84 -2.10
C GLY A 11 -6.48 -3.29 -1.19
N VAL A 12 -5.26 -3.33 -1.70
CA VAL A 12 -4.08 -3.69 -0.90
C VAL A 12 -3.27 -2.42 -0.64
N ILE A 13 -2.91 -2.18 0.62
CA ILE A 13 -2.06 -1.07 1.05
C ILE A 13 -0.89 -1.64 1.85
N THR A 14 0.33 -1.24 1.52
CA THR A 14 1.54 -1.68 2.20
C THR A 14 2.61 -0.58 2.21
N ASP A 15 3.62 -0.77 3.04
CA ASP A 15 4.86 0.01 3.08
C ASP A 15 6.06 -0.70 2.42
N ALA A 16 5.86 -1.93 1.91
CA ALA A 16 6.86 -2.61 1.11
C ALA A 16 6.24 -3.49 0.02
N GLY A 17 6.75 -3.32 -1.21
CA GLY A 17 6.23 -4.02 -2.39
C GLY A 17 6.21 -5.55 -2.30
N GLY A 18 7.20 -6.19 -1.64
CA GLY A 18 7.25 -7.65 -1.53
C GLY A 18 6.00 -8.25 -0.87
N PRO A 19 5.67 -7.85 0.37
CA PRO A 19 4.41 -8.22 1.01
C PRO A 19 3.16 -7.80 0.25
N GLY A 20 3.18 -6.65 -0.44
CA GLY A 20 2.11 -6.25 -1.35
C GLY A 20 1.84 -7.30 -2.43
N ILE A 21 2.87 -7.74 -3.16
CA ILE A 21 2.74 -8.75 -4.22
C ILE A 21 2.32 -10.11 -3.66
N MET A 22 2.88 -10.55 -2.53
CA MET A 22 2.44 -11.80 -1.89
C MET A 22 0.95 -11.79 -1.53
N ALA A 23 0.43 -10.63 -1.11
CA ALA A 23 -1.00 -10.48 -0.85
C ALA A 23 -1.84 -10.55 -2.14
N VAL A 24 -1.36 -9.98 -3.25
CA VAL A 24 -2.02 -10.11 -4.56
C VAL A 24 -2.08 -11.57 -4.98
N ASP A 25 -0.97 -12.29 -4.95
CA ASP A 25 -0.90 -13.71 -5.32
C ASP A 25 -1.89 -14.55 -4.48
N GLU A 26 -1.92 -14.34 -3.16
CA GLU A 26 -2.84 -15.06 -2.27
C GLU A 26 -4.30 -14.67 -2.54
N CYS A 27 -4.60 -13.40 -2.83
CA CYS A 27 -5.94 -12.97 -3.22
C CYS A 27 -6.42 -13.71 -4.47
N GLU A 28 -5.59 -13.73 -5.53
CA GLU A 28 -5.93 -14.42 -6.78
C GLU A 28 -6.14 -15.93 -6.57
N LEU A 29 -5.27 -16.58 -5.77
CA LEU A 29 -5.41 -18.00 -5.42
C LEU A 29 -6.71 -18.31 -4.65
N LYS A 30 -7.26 -17.34 -3.92
CA LYS A 30 -8.53 -17.45 -3.20
C LYS A 30 -9.75 -17.01 -4.03
N GLY A 31 -9.55 -16.59 -5.28
CA GLY A 31 -10.62 -16.10 -6.16
C GLY A 31 -11.08 -14.68 -5.86
N LEU A 32 -10.28 -13.91 -5.11
CA LEU A 32 -10.43 -12.47 -4.95
C LEU A 32 -9.75 -11.76 -6.12
N SER A 33 -10.09 -10.49 -6.32
CA SER A 33 -9.53 -9.66 -7.40
C SER A 33 -8.86 -8.41 -6.83
N VAL A 34 -7.74 -8.01 -7.42
CA VAL A 34 -6.99 -6.81 -7.06
C VAL A 34 -7.00 -5.88 -8.26
N GLU A 35 -8.14 -5.27 -8.50
CA GLU A 35 -8.39 -4.48 -9.71
C GLU A 35 -7.79 -3.08 -9.62
N LYS A 36 -7.61 -2.47 -10.80
CA LYS A 36 -7.15 -1.08 -10.91
C LYS A 36 -8.17 -0.14 -10.28
N PHE A 37 -7.69 0.79 -9.45
CA PHE A 37 -8.51 1.87 -8.92
C PHE A 37 -9.13 2.75 -10.00
N SER A 38 -10.18 3.47 -9.59
CA SER A 38 -10.82 4.46 -10.44
C SER A 38 -9.86 5.61 -10.76
N GLU A 39 -10.11 6.26 -11.88
CA GLU A 39 -9.31 7.43 -12.29
C GLU A 39 -9.38 8.55 -11.24
N GLU A 40 -10.52 8.72 -10.56
CA GLU A 40 -10.66 9.69 -9.46
C GLU A 40 -9.72 9.35 -8.29
N THR A 41 -9.67 8.09 -7.86
CA THR A 41 -8.78 7.62 -6.80
C THR A 41 -7.32 7.83 -7.16
N ILE A 42 -6.92 7.50 -8.38
CA ILE A 42 -5.55 7.73 -8.88
C ILE A 42 -5.20 9.22 -8.84
N GLN A 43 -6.11 10.09 -9.28
CA GLN A 43 -5.91 11.54 -9.26
C GLN A 43 -5.79 12.11 -7.84
N ARG A 44 -6.53 11.57 -6.88
CA ARG A 44 -6.43 11.94 -5.46
C ARG A 44 -5.07 11.57 -4.88
N PHE A 45 -4.57 10.36 -5.14
CA PHE A 45 -3.21 9.97 -4.77
C PHE A 45 -2.18 10.92 -5.38
N GLU A 46 -2.27 11.20 -6.68
CA GLU A 46 -1.33 12.10 -7.36
C GLU A 46 -1.36 13.53 -6.81
N LYS A 47 -2.54 14.05 -6.44
CA LYS A 47 -2.66 15.36 -5.79
C LYS A 47 -1.92 15.36 -4.44
N LEU A 48 -2.15 14.37 -3.59
CA LEU A 48 -1.56 14.29 -2.26
C LEU A 48 -0.05 14.06 -2.30
N LYS A 49 0.46 13.34 -3.30
CA LYS A 49 1.89 13.23 -3.59
C LYS A 49 2.50 14.57 -3.99
N LYS A 50 1.82 15.37 -4.80
CA LYS A 50 2.27 16.73 -5.19
C LYS A 50 2.27 17.71 -4.02
N GLU A 51 1.31 17.58 -3.12
CA GLU A 51 1.18 18.40 -1.90
C GLU A 51 2.17 17.97 -0.80
N GLY A 52 2.93 16.90 -0.99
CA GLY A 52 3.89 16.37 -0.01
C GLY A 52 3.23 15.65 1.17
N ARG A 53 1.94 15.33 1.07
CA ARG A 53 1.18 14.59 2.09
C ARG A 53 1.37 13.07 1.97
N LEU A 54 1.76 12.59 0.80
CA LEU A 54 2.19 11.22 0.56
C LEU A 54 3.57 11.19 -0.11
N PRO A 55 4.35 10.10 0.05
CA PRO A 55 5.66 9.99 -0.59
C PRO A 55 5.58 10.05 -2.11
N LYS A 56 6.47 10.83 -2.74
CA LYS A 56 6.50 10.99 -4.21
C LYS A 56 6.61 9.67 -4.96
N PHE A 57 7.30 8.69 -4.37
CA PHE A 57 7.55 7.38 -4.94
C PHE A 57 6.49 6.34 -4.58
N ALA A 58 5.49 6.70 -3.77
CA ALA A 58 4.38 5.81 -3.50
C ALA A 58 3.65 5.46 -4.79
N THR A 59 3.24 4.20 -4.94
CA THR A 59 2.36 3.81 -6.05
C THR A 59 0.97 4.40 -5.82
N ASN A 60 0.24 4.61 -6.90
CA ASN A 60 -1.11 5.18 -6.92
C ASN A 60 -2.12 4.21 -7.56
N PHE A 61 -1.71 2.95 -7.73
CA PHE A 61 -2.49 1.85 -8.27
C PHE A 61 -2.56 0.73 -7.24
N ASN A 62 -3.37 -0.29 -7.49
CA ASN A 62 -3.54 -1.43 -6.59
C ASN A 62 -2.51 -2.52 -6.94
N PRO A 63 -1.63 -2.96 -6.04
CA PRO A 63 -1.47 -2.56 -4.62
C PRO A 63 -0.77 -1.20 -4.43
N VAL A 64 -1.19 -0.47 -3.39
CA VAL A 64 -0.56 0.78 -2.94
C VAL A 64 0.66 0.44 -2.09
N ASP A 65 1.86 0.76 -2.58
CA ASP A 65 3.10 0.76 -1.82
C ASP A 65 3.43 2.20 -1.41
N LEU A 66 3.30 2.50 -0.13
CA LEU A 66 3.56 3.81 0.47
C LEU A 66 5.05 4.03 0.78
N THR A 67 5.91 3.05 0.51
CA THR A 67 7.35 3.05 0.77
C THR A 67 7.73 3.06 2.25
N GLY A 68 8.96 2.64 2.55
CA GLY A 68 9.44 2.45 3.94
C GLY A 68 9.69 3.71 4.77
N SER A 69 9.27 4.90 4.32
CA SER A 69 9.30 6.14 5.11
C SER A 69 7.91 6.64 5.49
N VAL A 70 6.89 5.80 5.28
CA VAL A 70 5.49 6.13 5.54
C VAL A 70 5.23 6.30 7.04
N THR A 71 4.33 7.24 7.38
CA THR A 71 3.87 7.44 8.76
C THR A 71 2.46 6.88 8.96
N SER A 72 2.00 6.78 10.21
CA SER A 72 0.62 6.40 10.51
C SER A 72 -0.40 7.33 9.85
N GLU A 73 -0.12 8.64 9.79
CA GLU A 73 -0.98 9.62 9.11
C GLU A 73 -1.05 9.34 7.60
N MET A 74 0.07 8.96 6.98
CA MET A 74 0.07 8.61 5.55
C MET A 74 -0.69 7.31 5.27
N PHE A 75 -0.62 6.33 6.18
CA PHE A 75 -1.46 5.13 6.11
C PHE A 75 -2.95 5.47 6.24
N GLU A 76 -3.31 6.35 7.17
CA GLU A 76 -4.69 6.82 7.34
C GLU A 76 -5.19 7.49 6.04
N ILE A 77 -4.43 8.45 5.51
CA ILE A 77 -4.75 9.13 4.24
C ILE A 77 -4.93 8.13 3.10
N ALA A 78 -3.99 7.20 2.91
CA ALA A 78 -4.07 6.21 1.86
C ALA A 78 -5.29 5.28 2.02
N THR A 79 -5.57 4.88 3.27
CA THR A 79 -6.71 4.03 3.58
C THR A 79 -8.02 4.74 3.29
N GLU A 80 -8.19 6.00 3.68
CA GLU A 80 -9.37 6.80 3.38
C GLU A 80 -9.62 6.94 1.87
N ILE A 81 -8.56 7.13 1.09
CA ILE A 81 -8.65 7.22 -0.38
C ILE A 81 -9.15 5.89 -0.96
N VAL A 82 -8.52 4.77 -0.57
CA VAL A 82 -8.90 3.44 -1.09
C VAL A 82 -10.30 3.04 -0.61
N PHE A 83 -10.69 3.41 0.61
CA PHE A 83 -12.02 3.14 1.16
C PHE A 83 -13.13 3.88 0.40
N GLN A 84 -12.81 4.98 -0.28
CA GLN A 84 -13.74 5.72 -1.12
C GLN A 84 -13.72 5.27 -2.60
N ASP A 85 -12.85 4.34 -2.98
CA ASP A 85 -12.85 3.83 -4.35
C ASP A 85 -14.09 2.95 -4.58
N PRO A 86 -14.92 3.24 -5.60
CA PRO A 86 -16.17 2.52 -5.83
C PRO A 86 -15.97 1.06 -6.30
N GLN A 87 -14.75 0.66 -6.64
CA GLN A 87 -14.43 -0.69 -7.07
C GLN A 87 -13.91 -1.58 -5.94
N ILE A 88 -13.81 -1.08 -4.70
CA ILE A 88 -13.20 -1.83 -3.59
C ILE A 88 -14.27 -2.28 -2.57
N ASP A 89 -14.32 -3.58 -2.32
CA ASP A 89 -15.23 -4.23 -1.36
C ASP A 89 -14.57 -4.50 0.00
N GLY A 90 -13.23 -4.46 0.06
CA GLY A 90 -12.46 -4.71 1.28
C GLY A 90 -11.02 -4.25 1.15
N ILE A 91 -10.36 -3.98 2.28
CA ILE A 91 -8.97 -3.52 2.32
C ILE A 91 -8.12 -4.51 3.11
N ILE A 92 -6.98 -4.88 2.55
CA ILE A 92 -5.88 -5.53 3.26
C ILE A 92 -4.78 -4.49 3.46
N LEU A 93 -4.52 -4.15 4.73
CA LEU A 93 -3.45 -3.23 5.10
C LEU A 93 -2.30 -4.03 5.74
N LEU A 94 -1.12 -3.95 5.12
CA LEU A 94 0.11 -4.57 5.54
C LEU A 94 1.10 -3.50 5.99
N GLY A 95 1.02 -3.14 7.27
CA GLY A 95 2.01 -2.28 7.91
C GLY A 95 3.13 -3.12 8.50
N LEU A 96 4.28 -3.13 7.84
CA LEU A 96 5.45 -3.81 8.37
C LEU A 96 6.05 -2.96 9.48
N HIS A 97 6.35 -3.59 10.62
CA HIS A 97 7.11 -2.92 11.66
C HIS A 97 8.56 -2.84 11.18
N HIS A 98 8.91 -1.76 10.48
CA HIS A 98 10.23 -1.60 9.92
C HIS A 98 11.10 -0.66 10.78
N THR A 99 12.30 -1.12 11.13
CA THR A 99 13.49 -0.26 11.19
C THR A 99 14.46 -0.77 10.14
N PRO A 100 14.82 0.04 9.13
CA PRO A 100 16.05 -0.23 8.42
C PRO A 100 16.85 1.05 8.21
N ALA A 101 17.70 1.34 9.19
CA ALA A 101 18.85 2.23 9.02
C ALA A 101 20.08 1.37 9.29
N LEU A 102 20.60 0.69 8.27
CA LEU A 102 21.86 -0.07 8.32
C LEU A 102 22.95 0.70 9.11
N GLN A 103 23.68 0.02 10.01
CA GLN A 103 24.75 0.53 10.90
C GLN A 103 25.68 -0.65 11.27
N GLU A 104 26.83 -0.52 11.93
CA GLU A 104 27.80 0.60 12.03
C GLU A 104 28.97 0.40 11.04
N ASP A 105 28.79 -0.57 10.17
CA ASP A 105 29.84 -1.23 9.42
C ASP A 105 29.19 -1.94 8.23
N PHE A 106 27.92 -2.38 8.32
CA PHE A 106 27.11 -3.13 7.35
C PHE A 106 27.75 -4.47 6.89
N ILE A 107 29.07 -4.59 7.05
CA ILE A 107 29.87 -5.38 7.99
C ILE A 107 31.32 -5.17 7.48
N ASP A 108 31.93 -4.04 7.84
CA ASP A 108 33.02 -3.37 7.09
C ASP A 108 32.66 -3.11 5.60
N LYS A 109 31.38 -3.28 5.29
CA LYS A 109 30.93 -3.70 4.00
C LYS A 109 30.93 -2.56 3.02
N VAL A 110 31.38 -2.88 1.85
CA VAL A 110 31.46 -4.25 1.30
C VAL A 110 32.82 -4.93 1.51
N ALA A 111 33.75 -4.22 2.22
CA ALA A 111 35.08 -4.53 2.79
C ALA A 111 36.15 -5.22 1.93
N GLU A 112 35.74 -5.73 0.79
CA GLU A 112 36.57 -6.01 -0.38
C GLU A 112 35.99 -5.28 -1.60
#